data_AF-A0A661J9I5-F1
#
_entry.id   AF-A0A661J9I5-F1
#
_cell.length_a   1.000
_cell.length_b   1.000
_cell.length_c   1.000
_cell.angle_alpha   90.00
_cell.angle_beta   90.00
_cell.angle_gamma   90.00
#
_symmetry.space_group_name_H-M   'P 1'
#
loop_
_entity.id
_entity.type
_entity.pdbx_description
1 polymer ?
#
loop_
_entity_poly.entity_id
_entity_poly.type
_entity_poly.pdbx_seq_one_letter_code
_entity_poly.pdbx_strand_id
1 'polypeptide(L)'
;MAEVIQLEFFKRKQAATRGFKSWSKRFDDKLDEQTRLSDLADNTLLFLISPGDQNIFALYELVMGVKNLGIASDFFQLDKAEKMEVIDISIYVLDQLRFESMRRLDWLESGAGQPLPIVELVEQYPLLKELGPASIPTFNESHPKYQVYRELPELERETFLRKQIPEAINAFGKRLQD
;
A
#
# COMPACT_ATOMS: atom_id res chain seq x y z
N MET A 1 -9.77 -26.20 15.88
CA MET A 1 -9.40 -24.75 15.88
C MET A 1 -7.90 -24.56 15.76
N ALA A 2 -7.05 -25.19 16.59
CA ALA A 2 -5.59 -25.01 16.50
C ALA A 2 -4.98 -25.37 15.13
N GLU A 3 -5.42 -26.44 14.48
CA GLU A 3 -4.93 -26.85 13.15
C GLU A 3 -5.28 -25.85 12.03
N VAL A 4 -6.48 -25.26 12.07
CA VAL A 4 -6.92 -24.27 11.07
C VAL A 4 -6.09 -22.99 11.19
N ILE A 5 -5.82 -22.56 12.42
CA ILE A 5 -4.99 -21.38 12.72
C ILE A 5 -3.55 -21.60 12.22
N GLN A 6 -2.99 -22.81 12.40
CA GLN A 6 -1.65 -23.14 11.90
C GLN A 6 -1.58 -23.16 10.36
N LEU A 7 -2.66 -23.59 9.70
CA LEU A 7 -2.71 -23.72 8.24
C LEU A 7 -2.85 -22.34 7.55
N GLU A 8 -3.64 -21.44 8.11
CA GLU A 8 -3.72 -20.04 7.65
C GLU A 8 -2.40 -19.30 7.86
N PHE A 9 -1.78 -19.47 9.03
CA PHE A 9 -0.45 -18.91 9.32
C PHE A 9 0.60 -19.39 8.32
N PHE A 10 0.66 -20.69 8.04
CA PHE A 10 1.62 -21.24 7.08
C PHE A 10 1.39 -20.72 5.65
N LYS A 11 0.13 -20.64 5.21
CA LYS A 11 -0.22 -20.06 3.90
C LYS A 11 0.24 -18.62 3.79
N ARG A 12 -0.04 -17.79 4.80
CA ARG A 12 0.36 -16.37 4.81
C ARG A 12 1.88 -16.21 4.80
N LYS A 13 2.59 -17.02 5.59
CA LYS A 13 4.06 -17.06 5.57
C LYS A 13 4.62 -17.40 4.20
N GLN A 14 4.01 -18.37 3.51
CA GLN A 14 4.42 -18.73 2.15
C GLN A 14 4.12 -17.61 1.15
N ALA A 15 2.96 -16.96 1.28
CA ALA A 15 2.57 -15.81 0.46
C ALA A 15 3.54 -14.63 0.67
N ALA A 16 3.88 -14.31 1.91
CA ALA A 16 4.87 -13.30 2.27
C ALA A 16 6.25 -13.61 1.68
N THR A 17 6.70 -14.86 1.80
CA THR A 17 7.99 -15.31 1.25
C THR A 17 8.06 -15.09 -0.27
N ARG A 18 6.97 -15.36 -1.00
CA ARG A 18 6.90 -15.12 -2.44
C ARG A 18 6.80 -13.63 -2.76
N GLY A 19 5.88 -12.91 -2.10
CA GLY A 19 5.61 -11.49 -2.32
C GLY A 19 6.81 -10.60 -2.05
N PHE A 20 7.52 -10.82 -0.95
CA PHE A 20 8.69 -10.03 -0.57
C PHE A 20 10.00 -10.55 -1.17
N LYS A 21 9.98 -11.54 -2.06
CA LYS A 21 11.20 -12.13 -2.64
C LYS A 21 12.05 -11.12 -3.43
N SER A 22 11.42 -10.21 -4.17
CA SER A 22 12.15 -9.14 -4.89
C SER A 22 12.46 -7.97 -3.96
N TRP A 23 11.54 -7.63 -3.06
CA TRP A 23 11.69 -6.54 -2.10
C TRP A 23 12.88 -6.78 -1.16
N SER A 24 13.02 -7.98 -0.61
CA SER A 24 14.17 -8.38 0.24
C SER A 24 15.53 -8.31 -0.45
N LYS A 25 15.56 -8.23 -1.78
CA LYS A 25 16.80 -8.00 -2.55
C LYS A 25 17.03 -6.52 -2.88
N ARG A 26 15.96 -5.72 -2.86
CA ARG A 26 15.95 -4.30 -3.25
C ARG A 26 16.09 -3.39 -2.04
N PHE A 27 15.55 -3.81 -0.90
CA PHE A 27 15.45 -3.05 0.33
C PHE A 27 16.09 -3.81 1.47
N ASP A 28 16.66 -3.07 2.42
CA ASP A 28 17.28 -3.63 3.63
C ASP A 28 16.26 -3.96 4.74
N ASP A 29 14.96 -3.74 4.48
CA ASP A 29 13.87 -4.08 5.38
C ASP A 29 13.80 -5.58 5.67
N LYS A 30 13.57 -5.92 6.95
CA LYS A 30 13.28 -7.29 7.38
C LYS A 30 11.79 -7.57 7.22
N LEU A 31 11.41 -8.04 6.04
CA LEU A 31 10.01 -8.25 5.65
C LEU A 31 9.55 -9.69 5.97
N ASP A 32 8.37 -9.81 6.58
CA ASP A 32 7.71 -11.06 6.95
C ASP A 32 6.17 -10.97 6.82
N GLU A 33 5.47 -12.04 7.16
CA GLU A 33 4.00 -12.11 7.06
C GLU A 33 3.22 -11.13 7.94
N GLN A 34 3.87 -10.51 8.94
CA GLN A 34 3.25 -9.55 9.84
C GLN A 34 3.58 -8.11 9.48
N THR A 35 4.52 -7.90 8.56
CA THR A 35 5.01 -6.59 8.16
C THR A 35 3.88 -5.71 7.64
N ARG A 36 3.70 -4.55 8.28
CA ARG A 36 2.71 -3.52 7.96
C ARG A 36 3.37 -2.38 7.19
N LEU A 37 2.56 -1.50 6.62
CA LEU A 37 3.03 -0.28 5.95
C LEU A 37 3.82 0.63 6.90
N SER A 38 3.42 0.68 8.18
CA SER A 38 4.10 1.43 9.24
C SER A 38 5.51 0.92 9.55
N ASP A 39 5.80 -0.34 9.21
CA ASP A 39 7.05 -1.00 9.56
C ASP A 39 8.13 -0.79 8.49
N LEU A 40 7.73 -0.32 7.30
CA LEU A 40 8.65 -0.01 6.21
C LEU A 40 9.57 1.16 6.58
N ALA A 41 10.85 1.05 6.23
CA ALA A 41 11.79 2.14 6.28
C ALA A 41 11.34 3.30 5.39
N ASP A 42 11.65 4.54 5.80
CA ASP A 42 11.24 5.74 5.07
C ASP A 42 11.77 5.76 3.62
N ASN A 43 13.00 5.30 3.38
CA ASN A 43 13.57 5.22 2.02
C ASN A 43 12.84 4.21 1.14
N THR A 44 12.44 3.07 1.71
CA THR A 44 11.66 2.04 1.02
C THR A 44 10.28 2.56 0.67
N LEU A 45 9.61 3.22 1.62
CA LEU A 45 8.33 3.85 1.39
C LEU A 45 8.42 4.93 0.30
N LEU A 46 9.43 5.82 0.37
CA LEU A 46 9.66 6.86 -0.64
C LEU A 46 9.88 6.25 -2.03
N PHE A 47 10.67 5.18 -2.13
CA PHE A 47 10.84 4.45 -3.38
C PHE A 47 9.49 3.95 -3.90
N LEU A 48 8.72 3.22 -3.09
CA LEU A 48 7.48 2.60 -3.54
C LEU A 48 6.40 3.60 -3.99
N ILE A 49 6.32 4.79 -3.36
CA ILE A 49 5.30 5.81 -3.69
C ILE A 49 5.72 6.73 -4.84
N SER A 50 7.01 6.78 -5.16
CA SER A 50 7.58 7.64 -6.20
C SER A 50 7.15 7.19 -7.60
N PRO A 51 6.97 8.13 -8.55
CA PRO A 51 6.63 7.79 -9.93
C PRO A 51 7.82 7.10 -10.62
N GLY A 52 7.55 6.09 -11.43
CA GLY A 52 8.55 5.41 -12.26
C GLY A 52 8.20 3.95 -12.51
N ASP A 53 8.64 3.44 -13.65
CA ASP A 53 8.37 2.06 -14.07
C ASP A 53 8.90 1.06 -13.02
N GLN A 54 10.12 1.25 -12.54
CA GLN A 54 10.72 0.37 -11.54
C GLN A 54 9.93 0.32 -10.22
N ASN A 55 9.27 1.41 -9.86
CA ASN A 55 8.50 1.57 -8.64
C ASN A 55 7.16 0.83 -8.75
N ILE A 56 6.43 1.02 -9.85
CA ILE A 56 5.18 0.28 -10.10
C ILE A 56 5.43 -1.21 -10.32
N PHE A 57 6.51 -1.60 -11.00
CA PHE A 57 6.87 -3.01 -11.15
C PHE A 57 7.20 -3.68 -9.81
N ALA A 58 7.76 -2.94 -8.83
CA ALA A 58 7.95 -3.49 -7.49
C ALA A 58 6.61 -3.88 -6.82
N LEU A 59 5.54 -3.13 -7.09
CA LEU A 59 4.19 -3.45 -6.61
C LEU A 59 3.60 -4.64 -7.36
N TYR A 60 3.80 -4.74 -8.68
CA TYR A 60 3.36 -5.90 -9.45
C TYR A 60 4.04 -7.18 -8.97
N GLU A 61 5.34 -7.12 -8.69
CA GLU A 61 6.10 -8.25 -8.12
C GLU A 61 5.52 -8.71 -6.78
N LEU A 62 5.19 -7.78 -5.89
CA LEU A 62 4.56 -8.08 -4.61
C LEU A 62 3.23 -8.80 -4.83
N VAL A 63 2.33 -8.22 -5.63
CA VAL A 63 0.99 -8.75 -5.84
C VAL A 63 1.05 -10.11 -6.52
N MET A 64 1.82 -10.25 -7.60
CA MET A 64 2.00 -11.52 -8.30
C MET A 64 2.61 -12.59 -7.40
N GLY A 65 3.61 -12.24 -6.57
CA GLY A 65 4.23 -13.16 -5.64
C GLY A 65 3.25 -13.68 -4.59
N VAL A 66 2.49 -12.79 -3.95
CA VAL A 66 1.45 -13.15 -2.98
C VAL A 66 0.40 -14.06 -3.63
N LYS A 67 -0.12 -13.64 -4.79
CA LYS A 67 -1.15 -14.36 -5.57
C LYS A 67 -0.64 -15.62 -6.29
N ASN A 68 0.66 -15.90 -6.24
CA ASN A 68 1.31 -17.04 -6.89
C ASN A 68 1.15 -17.05 -8.43
N LEU A 69 1.25 -15.88 -9.06
CA LEU A 69 1.10 -15.67 -10.51
C LEU A 69 2.44 -15.65 -11.28
N GLY A 70 3.54 -16.07 -10.65
CA GLY A 70 4.88 -16.04 -11.26
C GLY A 70 5.72 -14.83 -10.85
N ILE A 71 6.66 -14.43 -11.71
CA ILE A 71 7.57 -13.29 -11.49
C ILE A 71 7.20 -12.08 -12.37
N ALA A 72 7.77 -10.90 -12.10
CA ALA A 72 7.42 -9.66 -12.82
C ALA A 72 7.48 -9.78 -14.36
N SER A 73 8.45 -10.51 -14.91
CA SER A 73 8.58 -10.71 -16.36
C SER A 73 7.42 -11.47 -16.97
N ASP A 74 6.70 -12.25 -16.17
CA ASP A 74 5.53 -13.02 -16.60
C ASP A 74 4.28 -12.15 -16.66
N PHE A 75 4.32 -10.92 -16.10
CA PHE A 75 3.18 -10.00 -16.11
C PHE A 75 2.61 -9.79 -17.51
N PHE A 76 3.47 -9.65 -18.52
CA PHE A 76 3.03 -9.46 -19.91
C PHE A 76 2.44 -10.73 -20.53
N GLN A 77 2.66 -11.90 -19.94
CA GLN A 77 2.16 -13.20 -20.39
C GLN A 77 0.86 -13.62 -19.69
N LEU A 78 0.53 -13.00 -18.55
CA LEU A 78 -0.73 -13.20 -17.85
C LEU A 78 -1.93 -12.96 -18.78
N ASP A 79 -3.03 -13.65 -18.49
CA ASP A 79 -4.27 -13.38 -19.20
C ASP A 79 -4.83 -11.97 -18.87
N LYS A 80 -5.84 -11.54 -19.62
CA LYS A 80 -6.40 -10.19 -19.43
C LYS A 80 -7.01 -10.01 -18.04
N ALA A 81 -7.66 -11.03 -17.47
CA ALA A 81 -8.32 -10.92 -16.19
C ALA A 81 -7.30 -10.84 -15.05
N GLU A 82 -6.28 -11.69 -15.08
CA GLU A 82 -5.16 -11.70 -14.12
C GLU A 82 -4.39 -10.36 -14.15
N LYS A 83 -4.11 -9.82 -15.35
CA LYS A 83 -3.48 -8.50 -15.48
C LYS A 83 -4.29 -7.40 -14.81
N MET A 84 -5.59 -7.37 -15.08
CA MET A 84 -6.48 -6.37 -14.49
C MET A 84 -6.53 -6.51 -12.97
N GLU A 85 -6.58 -7.74 -12.44
CA GLU A 85 -6.54 -7.97 -11.00
C GLU A 85 -5.23 -7.47 -10.37
N VAL A 86 -4.07 -7.78 -10.98
CA VAL A 86 -2.76 -7.32 -10.50
C VAL A 86 -2.69 -5.80 -10.49
N ILE A 87 -3.15 -5.14 -11.55
CA ILE A 87 -3.17 -3.67 -11.66
C ILE A 87 -4.06 -3.06 -10.57
N ASP A 88 -5.29 -3.56 -10.43
CA ASP A 88 -6.28 -3.07 -9.47
C ASP A 88 -5.76 -3.15 -8.02
N ILE A 89 -5.20 -4.30 -7.63
CA ILE A 89 -4.60 -4.48 -6.30
C ILE A 89 -3.39 -3.57 -6.12
N SER A 90 -2.54 -3.46 -7.14
CA SER A 90 -1.32 -2.64 -7.05
C SER A 90 -1.63 -1.15 -6.88
N ILE A 91 -2.65 -0.63 -7.58
CA ILE A 91 -3.13 0.74 -7.40
C ILE A 91 -3.65 0.94 -5.98
N TYR A 92 -4.42 -0.02 -5.47
CA TYR A 92 -4.93 0.03 -4.11
C TYR A 92 -3.80 0.05 -3.07
N VAL A 93 -2.84 -0.87 -3.15
CA VAL A 93 -1.68 -0.92 -2.23
C VAL A 93 -0.85 0.37 -2.33
N LEU A 94 -0.66 0.91 -3.54
CA LEU A 94 0.02 2.17 -3.77
C LEU A 94 -0.66 3.34 -3.06
N ASP A 95 -1.99 3.40 -3.09
CA ASP A 95 -2.72 4.44 -2.34
C ASP A 95 -2.51 4.29 -0.84
N GLN A 96 -2.56 3.07 -0.30
CA GLN A 96 -2.30 2.85 1.13
C GLN A 96 -0.88 3.28 1.54
N LEU A 97 0.13 2.99 0.71
CA LEU A 97 1.50 3.46 0.91
C LEU A 97 1.59 5.00 0.88
N ARG A 98 0.88 5.65 -0.04
CA ARG A 98 0.83 7.13 -0.12
C ARG A 98 0.12 7.74 1.08
N PHE A 99 -0.90 7.10 1.61
CA PHE A 99 -1.54 7.54 2.84
C PHE A 99 -0.61 7.35 4.04
N GLU A 100 0.16 6.27 4.09
CA GLU A 100 1.18 6.08 5.13
C GLU A 100 2.23 7.20 5.11
N SER A 101 2.68 7.67 3.93
CA SER A 101 3.62 8.79 3.87
C SER A 101 2.99 10.11 4.34
N MET A 102 1.73 10.36 3.98
CA MET A 102 0.95 11.50 4.49
C MET A 102 0.78 11.44 6.02
N ARG A 103 0.53 10.23 6.57
CA ARG A 103 0.44 10.01 8.02
C ARG A 103 1.77 10.31 8.71
N ARG A 104 2.91 9.89 8.15
CA ARG A 104 4.25 10.19 8.70
C ARG A 104 4.65 11.67 8.60
N LEU A 105 3.94 12.45 7.80
CA LEU A 105 4.02 13.91 7.75
C LEU A 105 3.05 14.61 8.71
N ASP A 106 2.29 13.86 9.50
CA ASP A 106 1.20 14.33 10.37
C ASP A 106 0.04 15.01 9.61
N TRP A 107 -0.13 14.72 8.32
CA TRP A 107 -1.21 15.30 7.50
C TRP A 107 -2.56 14.60 7.70
N LEU A 108 -2.54 13.38 8.20
CA LEU A 108 -3.73 12.55 8.45
C LEU A 108 -3.92 12.35 9.96
N GLU A 109 -5.15 12.10 10.39
CA GLU A 109 -5.45 11.82 11.80
C GLU A 109 -4.68 10.61 12.34
N SER A 110 -4.41 10.63 13.65
CA SER A 110 -3.77 9.51 14.33
C SER A 110 -4.66 8.27 14.28
N GLY A 111 -4.14 7.18 13.71
CA GLY A 111 -4.90 5.94 13.47
C GLY A 111 -5.56 5.85 12.09
N ALA A 112 -5.41 6.89 11.27
CA ALA A 112 -5.81 6.84 9.86
C ALA A 112 -4.84 5.93 9.07
N GLY A 113 -5.36 4.81 8.57
CA GLY A 113 -4.59 3.79 7.84
C GLY A 113 -5.06 2.38 8.18
N GLN A 114 -4.68 1.40 7.35
CA GLN A 114 -5.00 -0.01 7.63
C GLN A 114 -3.91 -0.65 8.51
N PRO A 115 -4.26 -1.20 9.69
CA PRO A 115 -3.30 -1.89 10.56
C PRO A 115 -2.94 -3.29 10.04
N LEU A 116 -3.42 -3.66 8.85
CA LEU A 116 -3.22 -4.99 8.27
C LEU A 116 -1.79 -5.14 7.75
N PRO A 117 -1.21 -6.34 7.84
CA PRO A 117 0.01 -6.68 7.10
C PRO A 117 -0.17 -6.45 5.61
N ILE A 118 0.91 -6.07 4.93
CA ILE A 118 0.90 -5.74 3.49
C ILE A 118 0.38 -6.92 2.66
N VAL A 119 0.75 -8.15 3.04
CA VAL A 119 0.29 -9.37 2.36
C VAL A 119 -1.23 -9.54 2.48
N GLU A 120 -1.80 -9.18 3.62
CA GLU A 120 -3.25 -9.23 3.83
C GLU A 120 -4.00 -8.18 3.01
N LEU A 121 -3.40 -7.01 2.75
CA LEU A 121 -3.97 -6.01 1.83
C LEU A 121 -4.17 -6.59 0.42
N VAL A 122 -3.25 -7.45 -0.02
CA VAL A 122 -3.32 -8.12 -1.32
C VAL A 122 -4.31 -9.28 -1.29
N GLU A 123 -4.24 -10.14 -0.28
CA GLU A 123 -5.10 -11.33 -0.17
C GLU A 123 -6.58 -10.97 0.03
N GLN A 124 -6.86 -9.95 0.84
CA GLN A 124 -8.20 -9.54 1.21
C GLN A 124 -8.75 -8.43 0.32
N TYR A 125 -8.03 -8.02 -0.73
CA TYR A 125 -8.45 -6.95 -1.64
C TYR A 125 -9.92 -7.07 -2.12
N PRO A 126 -10.45 -8.25 -2.51
CA PRO A 126 -11.85 -8.37 -2.90
C PRO A 126 -12.82 -7.90 -1.81
N LEU A 127 -12.57 -8.28 -0.55
CA LEU A 127 -13.37 -7.82 0.59
C LEU A 127 -13.15 -6.34 0.87
N LEU A 128 -11.89 -5.90 0.89
CA LEU A 128 -11.51 -4.52 1.22
C LEU A 128 -12.07 -3.52 0.19
N LYS A 129 -12.17 -3.92 -1.07
CA LYS A 129 -12.79 -3.15 -2.15
C LYS A 129 -14.28 -2.91 -1.91
N GLU A 130 -15.00 -3.90 -1.37
CA GLU A 130 -16.43 -3.79 -1.06
C GLU A 130 -16.71 -2.90 0.16
N LEU A 131 -15.76 -2.81 1.11
CA LEU A 131 -15.86 -1.91 2.25
C LEU A 131 -15.78 -0.42 1.86
N GLY A 132 -15.29 -0.11 0.65
CA GLY A 132 -15.44 1.19 0.01
C GLY A 132 -14.87 2.39 0.80
N PRO A 133 -15.61 3.53 0.88
CA PRO A 133 -15.16 4.81 1.45
C PRO A 133 -14.72 4.77 2.92
N ALA A 134 -15.11 3.75 3.68
CA ALA A 134 -14.74 3.59 5.09
C ALA A 134 -13.22 3.41 5.33
N SER A 135 -12.45 3.22 4.24
CA SER A 135 -10.99 3.13 4.26
C SER A 135 -10.27 4.45 3.95
N ILE A 136 -10.99 5.53 3.64
CA ILE A 136 -10.39 6.82 3.31
C ILE A 136 -9.94 7.50 4.61
N PRO A 137 -8.64 7.83 4.75
CA PRO A 137 -8.15 8.52 5.93
C PRO A 137 -8.66 9.96 6.00
N THR A 138 -8.79 10.47 7.23
CA THR A 138 -9.23 11.84 7.49
C THR A 138 -8.01 12.76 7.63
N PHE A 139 -8.10 13.99 7.10
CA PHE A 139 -7.04 14.99 7.33
C PHE A 139 -6.95 15.36 8.80
N ASN A 140 -5.73 15.57 9.27
CA ASN A 140 -5.49 16.16 10.57
C ASN A 140 -6.01 17.62 10.61
N GLU A 141 -6.64 18.01 11.72
CA GLU A 141 -7.15 19.37 11.93
C GLU A 141 -6.07 20.45 11.82
N SER A 142 -4.83 20.10 12.14
CA SER A 142 -3.67 21.00 12.03
C SER A 142 -3.24 21.28 10.59
N HIS A 143 -3.71 20.49 9.62
CA HIS A 143 -3.29 20.64 8.23
C HIS A 143 -3.89 21.93 7.62
N PRO A 144 -3.11 22.77 6.89
CA PRO A 144 -3.59 24.05 6.36
C PRO A 144 -4.84 23.95 5.47
N LYS A 145 -5.00 22.80 4.80
CA LYS A 145 -6.14 22.52 3.91
C LYS A 145 -7.33 21.84 4.60
N TYR A 146 -7.28 21.63 5.93
CA TYR A 146 -8.32 20.92 6.68
C TYR A 146 -9.69 21.61 6.60
N GLN A 147 -9.73 22.95 6.68
CA GLN A 147 -11.00 23.69 6.60
C GLN A 147 -11.71 23.44 5.25
N VAL A 148 -10.97 23.52 4.15
CA VAL A 148 -11.49 23.20 2.81
C VAL A 148 -11.96 21.75 2.75
N TYR A 149 -11.16 20.81 3.25
CA TYR A 149 -11.51 19.39 3.27
C TYR A 149 -12.81 19.10 4.04
N ARG A 150 -13.01 19.73 5.19
CA ARG A 150 -14.17 19.52 6.07
C ARG A 150 -15.49 19.90 5.39
N GLU A 151 -15.48 20.98 4.60
CA GLU A 151 -16.65 21.52 3.91
C GLU A 151 -17.06 20.71 2.67
N LEU A 152 -16.18 19.82 2.18
CA LEU A 152 -16.48 18.99 1.01
C LEU A 152 -17.50 17.88 1.32
N PRO A 153 -18.37 17.55 0.34
CA PRO A 153 -19.15 16.32 0.37
C PRO A 153 -18.25 15.09 0.53
N GLU A 154 -18.73 14.07 1.22
CA GLU A 154 -17.95 12.86 1.52
C GLU A 154 -17.36 12.20 0.26
N LEU A 155 -18.12 12.15 -0.83
CA LEU A 155 -17.70 11.62 -2.13
C LEU A 155 -16.54 12.43 -2.78
N GLU A 156 -16.38 13.69 -2.41
CA GLU A 156 -15.32 14.56 -2.94
C GLU A 156 -14.05 14.54 -2.07
N ARG A 157 -14.17 14.14 -0.80
CA ARG A 157 -13.05 14.08 0.16
C ARG A 157 -11.95 13.14 -0.30
N GLU A 158 -12.29 11.99 -0.88
CA GLU A 158 -11.30 11.07 -1.45
C GLU A 158 -10.50 11.72 -2.57
N THR A 159 -11.21 12.33 -3.52
CA THR A 159 -10.61 13.00 -4.67
C THR A 159 -9.72 14.15 -4.21
N PHE A 160 -10.16 14.91 -3.19
CA PHE A 160 -9.38 15.98 -2.62
C PHE A 160 -8.09 15.48 -1.97
N LEU A 161 -8.15 14.40 -1.20
CA LEU A 161 -7.00 13.79 -0.56
C LEU A 161 -6.00 13.26 -1.59
N ARG A 162 -6.48 12.57 -2.62
CA ARG A 162 -5.65 12.08 -3.73
C ARG A 162 -4.94 13.21 -4.48
N LYS A 163 -5.57 14.38 -4.62
CA LYS A 163 -4.93 15.57 -5.22
C LYS A 163 -3.76 16.11 -4.40
N GLN A 164 -3.64 15.78 -3.11
CA GLN A 164 -2.53 16.21 -2.26
C GLN A 164 -1.33 15.26 -2.31
N ILE A 165 -1.48 14.05 -2.87
CA ILE A 165 -0.42 13.03 -2.92
C ILE A 165 0.88 13.56 -3.54
N PRO A 166 0.88 14.30 -4.66
CA PRO A 166 2.15 14.81 -5.23
C PRO A 166 2.89 15.75 -4.28
N GLU A 167 2.16 16.60 -3.55
CA GLU A 167 2.74 17.50 -2.55
C GLU A 167 3.29 16.72 -1.36
N ALA A 168 2.55 15.70 -0.91
CA ALA A 168 2.97 14.82 0.18
C ALA A 168 4.26 14.06 -0.16
N ILE A 169 4.36 13.46 -1.36
CA ILE A 169 5.58 12.75 -1.80
C ILE A 169 6.79 13.71 -1.80
N ASN A 170 6.61 14.94 -2.31
CA ASN A 170 7.67 15.94 -2.33
C ASN A 170 8.09 16.36 -0.91
N ALA A 171 7.13 16.61 -0.02
CA ALA A 171 7.40 16.97 1.38
C ALA A 171 8.10 15.82 2.12
N PHE A 172 7.65 14.59 1.91
CA PHE A 172 8.24 13.39 2.50
C PHE A 172 9.68 13.19 2.03
N GLY A 173 9.95 13.36 0.74
CA GLY A 173 11.31 13.27 0.19
C GLY A 173 12.26 14.33 0.75
N LYS A 174 11.81 15.58 0.91
CA LYS A 174 12.61 16.65 1.52
C LYS A 174 12.98 16.36 2.98
N ARG A 175 12.01 15.88 3.77
CA ARG A 175 12.21 15.52 5.18
C ARG A 175 13.30 14.46 5.39
N LEU A 176 13.58 13.61 4.40
CA LEU A 176 14.63 12.59 4.48
C LEU A 176 16.02 13.09 4.06
N GLN A 177 16.09 14.28 3.46
CA GLN A 177 17.35 14.93 3.08
C GLN A 177 17.86 15.89 4.16
N ASP A 178 16.99 16.28 5.10
CA ASP A 178 17.29 17.10 6.28
C ASP A 178 17.82 16.25 7.44
#